data_AF-A0A2V8T298-F1
#
_entry.id   AF-A0A2V8T298-F1
#
_cell.length_a   1.000
_cell.length_b   1.000
_cell.length_c   1.000
_cell.angle_alpha   90.00
_cell.angle_beta   90.00
_cell.angle_gamma   90.00
#
_symmetry.space_group_name_H-M   'P 1'
#
loop_
_entity.id
_entity.type
_entity.pdbx_description
1 polymer ?
#
loop_
_entity_poly.entity_id
_entity_poly.type
_entity_poly.pdbx_seq_one_letter_code
_entity_poly.pdbx_strand_id
1 'polypeptide(L)'
;MGSDRFPVTRLSAIVAASSSNPEERTRAFEVLIAAYWMPVYKYVRIKWNKPTEDARDLTQGFFLEAMEKNFFGRYDASKAKFRTFLRTCLDGFVANENKAASRLKRGGDATILSLDFDGAEEQLKIGLRPAPNAIDDYFEKEWARSVFSLALDSFRPSMIDS
;
A
#
# COMPACT_ATOMS: atom_id res chain seq x y z
N MET A 1 33.44 -7.02 -8.57
CA MET A 1 32.15 -6.86 -9.29
C MET A 1 31.11 -6.31 -8.33
N GLY A 2 30.90 -4.99 -8.32
CA GLY A 2 29.77 -4.38 -7.63
C GLY A 2 28.56 -4.45 -8.54
N SER A 3 27.50 -5.13 -8.11
CA SER A 3 26.21 -5.04 -8.79
C SER A 3 25.64 -3.67 -8.50
N ASP A 4 25.69 -2.78 -9.50
CA ASP A 4 24.83 -1.59 -9.57
C ASP A 4 23.39 -2.06 -9.56
N ARG A 5 22.85 -2.29 -8.36
CA ARG A 5 21.45 -2.58 -8.15
C ARG A 5 20.72 -1.28 -8.43
N PHE A 6 20.28 -1.13 -9.67
CA PHE A 6 19.31 -0.12 -10.07
C PHE A 6 18.22 -0.01 -9.00
N PRO A 7 17.82 1.20 -8.59
CA PRO A 7 16.70 1.36 -7.68
C PRO A 7 15.51 0.62 -8.29
N VAL A 8 14.93 -0.29 -7.50
CA VAL A 8 13.83 -1.13 -7.93
C VAL A 8 12.64 -0.19 -8.18
N THR A 9 12.48 0.24 -9.44
CA THR A 9 11.29 0.98 -9.86
C THR A 9 10.07 0.15 -9.47
N ARG A 10 8.97 0.79 -9.04
CA ARG A 10 7.81 0.05 -8.49
C ARG A 10 7.29 -1.06 -9.41
N LEU A 11 7.46 -0.93 -10.73
CA LEU A 11 7.18 -1.99 -11.69
C LEU A 11 8.10 -3.22 -11.52
N SER A 12 9.40 -3.02 -11.34
CA SER A 12 10.31 -4.13 -11.02
C SER A 12 10.07 -4.68 -9.62
N ALA A 13 9.56 -3.89 -8.66
CA ALA A 13 9.13 -4.41 -7.36
C ALA A 13 7.88 -5.29 -7.50
N ILE A 14 6.90 -4.86 -8.30
CA ILE A 14 5.70 -5.66 -8.58
C ILE A 14 6.08 -7.00 -9.24
N VAL A 15 7.02 -6.98 -10.20
CA VAL A 15 7.52 -8.21 -10.85
C VAL A 15 8.31 -9.06 -9.85
N ALA A 16 9.21 -8.46 -9.08
CA ALA A 16 10.05 -9.16 -8.10
C ALA A 16 9.26 -9.75 -6.93
N ALA A 17 8.06 -9.22 -6.62
CA ALA A 17 7.15 -9.82 -5.64
C ALA A 17 6.69 -11.24 -6.03
N SER A 18 6.79 -11.60 -7.31
CA SER A 18 6.52 -12.95 -7.83
C SER A 18 7.80 -13.79 -8.03
N SER A 19 8.97 -13.29 -7.62
CA SER A 19 10.25 -14.01 -7.79
C SER A 19 10.27 -15.33 -7.01
N SER A 20 10.92 -16.35 -7.56
CA SER A 20 11.19 -17.60 -6.84
C SER A 20 12.22 -17.41 -5.73
N ASN A 21 13.01 -16.33 -5.76
CA ASN A 21 13.99 -15.99 -4.73
C ASN A 21 13.32 -15.29 -3.53
N PRO A 22 13.33 -15.88 -2.32
CA PRO A 22 12.72 -15.29 -1.13
C PRO A 22 13.27 -13.90 -0.75
N GLU A 23 14.57 -13.66 -0.92
CA GLU A 23 15.17 -12.37 -0.56
C GLU A 23 14.77 -11.24 -1.52
N GLU A 24 14.55 -11.57 -2.80
CA GLU A 24 14.03 -10.62 -3.78
C GLU A 24 12.57 -10.31 -3.51
N ARG A 25 11.77 -11.33 -3.16
CA ARG A 25 10.38 -11.10 -2.76
C ARG A 25 10.30 -10.20 -1.54
N THR A 26 11.04 -10.49 -0.46
CA THR A 26 10.97 -9.67 0.76
C THR A 26 11.31 -8.20 0.49
N ARG A 27 12.40 -7.94 -0.25
CA ARG A 27 12.76 -6.56 -0.66
C ARG A 27 11.69 -5.91 -1.52
N ALA A 28 11.09 -6.65 -2.43
CA ALA A 28 9.97 -6.15 -3.23
C ALA A 28 8.77 -5.78 -2.36
N PHE A 29 8.43 -6.61 -1.37
CA PHE A 29 7.36 -6.32 -0.42
C PHE A 29 7.61 -5.06 0.39
N GLU A 30 8.83 -4.85 0.90
CA GLU A 30 9.20 -3.61 1.62
C GLU A 30 9.00 -2.37 0.75
N VAL A 31 9.44 -2.40 -0.51
CA VAL A 31 9.24 -1.30 -1.46
C VAL A 31 7.76 -1.05 -1.74
N LEU A 32 6.96 -2.11 -1.88
CA LEU A 32 5.52 -2.00 -2.10
C LEU A 32 4.81 -1.44 -0.85
N ILE A 33 5.14 -1.91 0.35
CA ILE A 33 4.59 -1.38 1.60
C ILE A 33 4.91 0.10 1.70
N ALA A 34 6.18 0.49 1.60
CA ALA A 34 6.62 1.89 1.66
C ALA A 34 5.88 2.80 0.65
N ALA A 35 5.57 2.27 -0.53
CA ALA A 35 4.85 3.00 -1.57
C ALA A 35 3.33 3.10 -1.34
N TYR A 36 2.73 2.07 -0.75
CA TYR A 36 1.28 1.88 -0.79
C TYR A 36 0.61 2.01 0.57
N TRP A 37 1.34 2.02 1.68
CA TRP A 37 0.74 2.07 3.01
C TRP A 37 -0.12 3.32 3.23
N MET A 38 0.37 4.50 2.84
CA MET A 38 -0.37 5.74 3.02
C MET A 38 -1.60 5.83 2.11
N PRO A 39 -1.53 5.51 0.80
CA PRO A 39 -2.72 5.40 -0.05
C PRO A 39 -3.77 4.40 0.48
N VAL A 40 -3.33 3.22 0.94
CA VAL A 40 -4.22 2.20 1.53
C VAL A 40 -4.90 2.73 2.78
N TYR A 41 -4.15 3.34 3.69
CA TYR A 41 -4.67 3.92 4.90
C TYR A 41 -5.74 4.98 4.63
N LYS A 42 -5.44 5.95 3.75
CA LYS A 42 -6.40 7.01 3.36
C LYS A 42 -7.66 6.42 2.74
N TYR A 43 -7.53 5.38 1.92
CA TYR A 43 -8.65 4.69 1.30
C TYR A 43 -9.57 4.04 2.33
N VAL A 44 -9.00 3.35 3.33
CA VAL A 44 -9.76 2.76 4.44
C VAL A 44 -10.48 3.85 5.25
N ARG A 45 -9.81 4.98 5.54
CA ARG A 45 -10.40 6.12 6.27
C ARG A 45 -11.61 6.73 5.57
N ILE A 46 -11.55 6.88 4.25
CA ILE A 46 -12.58 7.63 3.52
C ILE A 46 -13.64 6.70 2.93
N LYS A 47 -13.27 5.64 2.20
CA LYS A 47 -14.24 4.75 1.55
C LYS A 47 -14.97 3.88 2.57
N TRP A 48 -14.22 3.28 3.49
CA TRP A 48 -14.79 2.40 4.52
C TRP A 48 -15.20 3.16 5.79
N ASN A 49 -15.02 4.48 5.80
CA ASN A 49 -15.38 5.39 6.89
C ASN A 49 -14.89 4.90 8.27
N LYS A 50 -13.68 4.35 8.31
CA LYS A 50 -13.13 3.77 9.53
C LYS A 50 -12.55 4.83 10.46
N PRO A 51 -12.77 4.69 11.79
CA PRO A 51 -12.02 5.46 12.78
C PRO A 51 -10.52 5.33 12.57
N THR A 52 -9.75 6.30 13.08
CA THR A 52 -8.29 6.35 12.94
C THR A 52 -7.62 5.04 13.39
N GLU A 53 -7.93 4.58 14.61
CA GLU A 53 -7.35 3.35 15.16
C GLU A 53 -7.72 2.11 14.32
N ASP A 54 -9.01 1.90 14.03
CA ASP A 54 -9.46 0.81 13.15
C ASP A 54 -8.76 0.83 11.78
N ALA A 55 -8.54 2.01 11.20
CA ALA A 55 -7.88 2.14 9.91
C ALA A 55 -6.38 1.83 9.98
N ARG A 56 -5.73 2.15 11.10
CA ARG A 56 -4.33 1.76 11.37
C ARG A 56 -4.23 0.25 11.42
N ASP A 57 -5.06 -0.38 12.25
CA ASP A 57 -5.10 -1.84 12.43
C ASP A 57 -5.40 -2.57 11.11
N LEU A 58 -6.42 -2.12 10.37
CA LEU A 58 -6.76 -2.71 9.07
C LEU A 58 -5.63 -2.53 8.04
N THR A 59 -4.93 -1.40 8.07
CA THR A 59 -3.79 -1.18 7.15
C THR A 59 -2.64 -2.11 7.51
N GLN A 60 -2.29 -2.23 8.79
CA GLN A 60 -1.23 -3.13 9.24
C GLN A 60 -1.58 -4.59 8.95
N GLY A 61 -2.76 -5.03 9.37
CA GLY A 61 -3.25 -6.40 9.13
C GLY A 61 -3.25 -6.76 7.65
N PHE A 62 -3.68 -5.83 6.79
CA PHE A 62 -3.68 -6.05 5.34
C PHE A 62 -2.27 -6.33 4.80
N PHE A 63 -1.27 -5.52 5.17
CA PHE A 63 0.09 -5.71 4.66
C PHE A 63 0.81 -6.90 5.30
N LEU A 64 0.55 -7.21 6.58
CA LEU A 64 1.05 -8.44 7.21
C LEU A 64 0.50 -9.67 6.50
N GLU A 65 -0.82 -9.74 6.30
CA GLU A 65 -1.45 -10.86 5.60
C GLU A 65 -0.95 -10.95 4.15
N ALA A 66 -0.74 -9.81 3.48
CA ALA A 66 -0.19 -9.78 2.14
C ALA A 66 1.22 -10.38 2.08
N MET A 67 2.08 -10.11 3.07
CA MET A 67 3.41 -10.70 3.18
C MET A 67 3.35 -12.20 3.47
N GLU A 68 2.57 -12.61 4.48
CA GLU A 68 2.44 -14.01 4.89
C GLU A 68 1.89 -14.90 3.77
N LYS A 69 0.87 -14.41 3.05
CA LYS A 69 0.18 -15.18 2.00
C LYS A 69 0.74 -14.91 0.60
N ASN A 70 1.83 -14.15 0.50
CA ASN A 70 2.47 -13.75 -0.75
C ASN A 70 1.47 -13.16 -1.78
N PHE A 71 0.58 -12.28 -1.33
CA PHE A 71 -0.51 -11.74 -2.17
C PHE A 71 -0.01 -11.08 -3.44
N PHE A 72 1.04 -10.26 -3.34
CA PHE A 72 1.62 -9.59 -4.51
C PHE A 72 2.28 -10.55 -5.49
N GLY A 73 2.68 -11.75 -5.05
CA GLY A 73 3.17 -12.80 -5.93
C GLY A 73 2.10 -13.45 -6.81
N ARG A 74 0.82 -13.19 -6.55
CA ARG A 74 -0.32 -13.67 -7.38
C ARG A 74 -0.75 -12.64 -8.42
N TYR A 75 -0.14 -11.46 -8.41
CA TYR A 75 -0.48 -10.40 -9.35
C TYR A 75 -0.10 -10.81 -10.77
N ASP A 76 -1.05 -10.64 -11.69
CA ASP A 76 -0.87 -10.89 -13.11
C ASP A 76 -1.16 -9.60 -13.88
N ALA A 77 -0.09 -9.02 -14.44
CA ALA A 77 -0.17 -7.76 -15.18
C ALA A 77 -1.01 -7.86 -16.46
N SER A 78 -1.27 -9.06 -16.97
CA SER A 78 -2.13 -9.26 -18.15
C SER A 78 -3.62 -9.13 -17.82
N LYS A 79 -4.01 -9.34 -16.55
CA LYS A 79 -5.42 -9.35 -16.12
C LYS A 79 -5.92 -7.98 -15.69
N ALA A 80 -5.08 -7.21 -15.01
CA ALA A 80 -5.44 -5.89 -14.53
C ALA A 80 -4.21 -5.05 -14.19
N LYS A 81 -4.39 -3.73 -14.08
CA LYS A 81 -3.38 -2.85 -13.48
C LYS A 81 -3.23 -3.20 -12.00
N PHE A 82 -2.00 -3.11 -11.47
CA PHE A 82 -1.71 -3.40 -10.05
C PHE A 82 -2.60 -2.67 -9.06
N ARG A 83 -3.01 -1.44 -9.37
CA ARG A 83 -3.94 -0.67 -8.51
C ARG A 83 -5.30 -1.33 -8.40
N THR A 84 -5.88 -1.76 -9.51
CA THR A 84 -7.16 -2.47 -9.51
C THR A 84 -7.05 -3.75 -8.68
N PHE A 85 -5.97 -4.51 -8.86
CA PHE A 85 -5.68 -5.69 -8.05
C PHE A 85 -5.59 -5.37 -6.56
N LEU A 86 -4.74 -4.40 -6.17
CA LEU A 86 -4.55 -4.02 -4.77
C LEU A 86 -5.86 -3.53 -4.13
N ARG A 87 -6.67 -2.78 -4.89
CA ARG A 87 -7.98 -2.28 -4.45
C ARG A 87 -8.94 -3.43 -4.14
N THR A 88 -9.04 -4.38 -5.06
CA THR A 88 -9.91 -5.55 -4.92
C THR A 88 -9.48 -6.40 -3.72
N CYS A 89 -8.17 -6.62 -3.55
CA CYS A 89 -7.64 -7.33 -2.38
C CYS A 89 -7.98 -6.62 -1.08
N LEU A 90 -7.79 -5.30 -1.02
CA LEU A 90 -8.09 -4.50 0.16
C LEU A 90 -9.58 -4.48 0.50
N ASP A 91 -10.44 -4.28 -0.50
CA ASP A 91 -11.90 -4.31 -0.31
C ASP A 91 -12.37 -5.67 0.23
N GLY A 92 -11.81 -6.77 -0.31
CA GLY A 92 -12.07 -8.12 0.18
C GLY A 92 -11.60 -8.34 1.61
N PHE A 93 -10.39 -7.88 1.94
CA PHE A 93 -9.81 -7.96 3.29
C PHE A 93 -10.67 -7.21 4.31
N VAL A 94 -10.97 -5.93 4.07
CA VAL A 94 -11.77 -5.12 5.00
C VAL A 94 -13.19 -5.69 5.17
N ALA A 95 -13.79 -6.19 4.09
CA ALA A 95 -15.08 -6.86 4.17
C ALA A 95 -15.03 -8.14 5.02
N ASN A 96 -13.95 -8.91 4.94
CA ASN A 96 -13.74 -10.10 5.75
C ASN A 96 -13.52 -9.74 7.23
N GLU A 97 -12.65 -8.75 7.52
CA GLU A 97 -12.39 -8.28 8.89
C GLU A 97 -13.65 -7.72 9.56
N ASN A 98 -14.49 -6.98 8.84
CA ASN A 98 -15.77 -6.52 9.38
C ASN A 98 -16.70 -7.70 9.74
N LYS A 99 -16.70 -8.77 8.93
CA LYS A 99 -17.45 -9.99 9.24
C LYS A 99 -16.83 -10.73 10.43
N ALA A 100 -15.51 -10.79 10.54
CA ALA A 100 -14.79 -11.47 11.62
C ALA A 100 -14.92 -10.73 12.96
N ALA A 101 -14.82 -9.40 12.97
CA ALA A 101 -15.01 -8.56 14.16
C ALA A 101 -16.44 -8.65 14.72
N SER A 102 -17.44 -8.90 13.85
CA SER A 102 -18.80 -9.22 14.30
C SER A 102 -18.92 -10.59 14.98
N ARG A 103 -17.92 -11.47 14.80
CA ARG A 103 -17.92 -12.88 15.26
C ARG A 103 -17.00 -13.16 16.44
N LEU A 104 -15.87 -12.46 16.59
CA LEU A 104 -14.93 -12.65 17.70
C LEU A 104 -14.25 -11.34 18.10
N LYS A 105 -14.62 -10.76 19.24
CA LYS A 105 -13.77 -9.76 19.91
C LYS A 105 -12.82 -10.49 20.86
N ARG A 106 -11.55 -10.64 20.46
CA ARG A 106 -10.37 -10.80 21.33
C ARG A 106 -9.14 -11.00 20.44
N GLY A 107 -8.07 -10.25 20.68
CA GLY A 107 -6.76 -10.60 20.14
C GLY A 107 -5.82 -9.42 20.01
N GLY A 108 -5.26 -8.98 21.14
CA GLY A 108 -4.04 -8.19 21.13
C GLY A 108 -2.85 -9.14 21.02
N ASP A 109 -2.34 -9.33 19.82
CA ASP A 109 -0.92 -9.59 19.54
C ASP A 109 -0.71 -9.54 18.01
N ALA A 110 -0.75 -8.33 17.43
CA ALA A 110 -0.47 -8.12 16.02
C ALA A 110 0.94 -7.56 15.88
N THR A 111 1.73 -8.10 14.96
CA THR A 111 3.04 -7.55 14.62
C THR A 111 2.84 -6.14 14.04
N ILE A 112 3.39 -5.11 14.70
CA ILE A 112 3.18 -3.72 14.32
C ILE A 112 4.19 -3.32 13.24
N LEU A 113 3.71 -2.96 12.04
CA LEU A 113 4.55 -2.28 11.04
C LEU A 113 4.77 -0.83 11.47
N SER A 114 6.03 -0.38 11.51
CA SER A 114 6.37 1.02 11.81
C SER A 114 6.02 1.92 10.63
N LEU A 115 4.86 2.57 10.68
CA LEU A 115 4.30 3.43 9.63
C LEU A 115 3.89 4.79 10.23
N ASP A 116 4.11 5.89 9.48
CA ASP A 116 3.83 7.26 9.94
C ASP A 116 2.35 7.65 9.80
N PHE A 117 1.49 7.03 10.59
CA PHE A 117 0.06 7.30 10.54
C PHE A 117 -0.31 8.74 10.95
N ASP A 118 0.50 9.39 11.78
CA ASP A 118 0.24 10.77 12.21
C ASP A 118 0.47 11.75 11.08
N GLY A 119 1.53 11.58 10.28
CA GLY A 119 1.75 12.35 9.06
C GLY A 119 0.63 12.13 8.02
N ALA A 120 0.09 10.91 7.93
CA ALA A 120 -1.03 10.61 7.05
C ALA A 120 -2.34 11.27 7.52
N GLU A 121 -2.60 11.34 8.83
CA GLU A 121 -3.73 12.09 9.41
C GLU A 121 -3.67 13.57 9.06
N GLU A 122 -2.50 14.18 9.20
CA GLU A 122 -2.34 15.60 8.96
C GLU A 122 -2.63 15.96 7.50
N GLN A 123 -2.16 15.14 6.56
CA GLN A 123 -2.49 15.30 5.14
C GLN A 123 -3.98 15.13 4.84
N LEU A 124 -4.70 14.27 5.58
CA LEU A 124 -6.14 14.10 5.42
C LEU A 124 -6.94 15.29 5.95
N LYS A 125 -6.46 15.96 7.02
CA LYS A 125 -7.10 17.18 7.55
C LYS A 125 -6.93 18.38 6.62
N ILE A 126 -5.76 18.49 5.99
CA ILE A 126 -5.42 19.59 5.07
C ILE A 126 -6.07 19.37 3.69
N GLY A 127 -6.24 18.11 3.27
CA GLY A 127 -6.78 17.75 1.96
C GLY A 127 -8.29 18.00 1.83
N LEU A 128 -8.72 18.36 0.61
CA LEU A 128 -10.14 18.47 0.29
C LEU A 128 -10.78 17.07 0.25
N ARG A 129 -11.72 16.77 1.14
CA ARG A 129 -12.44 15.48 1.10
C ARG A 129 -13.32 15.44 -0.14
N PRO A 130 -13.16 14.45 -1.05
CA PRO A 130 -14.01 14.34 -2.23
C PRO A 130 -15.46 14.04 -1.83
N ALA A 131 -16.41 14.49 -2.67
CA ALA A 131 -17.82 14.13 -2.52
C ALA A 131 -18.01 12.59 -2.61
N PRO A 132 -19.03 12.00 -1.96
CA PRO A 132 -19.20 10.54 -1.89
C PRO A 132 -19.17 9.82 -3.24
N ASN A 133 -19.77 10.43 -4.26
CA ASN A 133 -19.83 9.90 -5.63
C ASN A 133 -18.52 10.05 -6.43
N ALA A 134 -17.55 10.81 -5.91
CA ALA A 134 -16.24 11.05 -6.54
C ALA A 134 -15.09 10.40 -5.75
N ILE A 135 -15.39 9.69 -4.65
CA ILE A 135 -14.41 9.03 -3.78
C ILE A 135 -13.53 8.08 -4.61
N ASP A 136 -14.14 7.21 -5.40
CA ASP A 136 -13.41 6.21 -6.19
C ASP A 136 -12.45 6.86 -7.19
N ASP A 137 -12.93 7.82 -7.99
CA ASP A 137 -12.11 8.55 -8.96
C ASP A 137 -11.00 9.39 -8.33
N TYR A 138 -11.28 10.03 -7.20
CA TYR A 138 -10.29 10.78 -6.43
C TYR A 138 -9.20 9.85 -5.92
N PHE A 139 -9.59 8.70 -5.35
CA PHE A 139 -8.63 7.70 -4.90
C PHE A 139 -7.80 7.13 -6.04
N GLU A 140 -8.40 6.84 -7.18
CA GLU A 140 -7.65 6.37 -8.34
C GLU A 140 -6.62 7.39 -8.81
N LYS A 141 -6.94 8.69 -8.78
CA LYS A 141 -6.04 9.78 -9.16
C LYS A 141 -4.96 10.06 -8.13
N GLU A 142 -5.30 10.12 -6.85
CA GLU A 142 -4.33 10.32 -5.77
C GLU A 142 -3.37 9.15 -5.66
N TRP A 143 -3.90 7.94 -5.77
CA TRP A 143 -3.08 6.74 -5.82
C TRP A 143 -2.23 6.70 -7.08
N ALA A 144 -2.72 7.25 -8.20
CA ALA A 144 -1.88 7.48 -9.36
C ALA A 144 -0.70 8.39 -9.07
N ARG A 145 -0.97 9.55 -8.48
CA ARG A 145 0.03 10.54 -8.13
C ARG A 145 1.05 10.02 -7.13
N SER A 146 0.65 9.30 -6.07
CA SER A 146 1.60 8.73 -5.10
C SER A 146 2.53 7.70 -5.75
N VAL A 147 2.03 6.90 -6.69
CA VAL A 147 2.85 5.93 -7.44
C VAL A 147 3.83 6.63 -8.38
N PHE A 148 3.42 7.74 -9.02
CA PHE A 148 4.26 8.53 -9.93
C PHE A 148 5.28 9.40 -9.19
N SER A 149 4.91 10.08 -8.10
CA SER A 149 5.77 11.02 -7.37
C SER A 149 7.00 10.33 -6.81
N LEU A 150 6.82 9.18 -6.19
CA LEU A 150 7.94 8.43 -5.64
C LEU A 150 8.78 7.70 -6.72
N ALA A 151 8.37 7.70 -7.99
CA ALA A 151 9.19 7.19 -9.10
C ALA A 151 10.12 8.29 -9.63
N LEU A 152 9.76 9.56 -9.42
CA LEU A 152 10.57 10.72 -9.74
C LEU A 152 11.60 11.02 -8.64
N ASP A 153 11.30 10.74 -7.36
CA ASP A 153 12.28 10.92 -6.28
C ASP A 153 13.47 9.95 -6.36
N SER A 154 13.31 8.79 -7.00
CA SER A 154 14.44 7.89 -7.35
C SER A 154 15.24 8.36 -8.57
N PHE A 155 14.83 9.47 -9.19
CA PHE A 155 15.43 10.09 -10.38
C PHE A 155 15.87 11.55 -10.09
N ARG A 156 16.41 11.81 -8.90
CA ARG A 156 17.38 12.92 -8.76
C ARG A 156 18.78 12.37 -8.99
N PRO A 157 19.34 12.42 -10.21
CA PRO A 157 20.78 12.43 -10.33
C PRO A 157 21.28 13.65 -9.56
N SER A 158 22.34 13.47 -8.78
CA SER A 158 23.09 14.56 -8.17
C SER A 158 23.52 15.55 -9.26
N MET A 159 22.72 16.59 -9.48
CA MET A 159 23.09 17.73 -10.32
C MET A 159 23.41 18.92 -9.43
N ILE A 160 24.30 18.71 -8.46
CA ILE A 160 25.08 19.79 -7.87
C ILE A 160 26.53 19.32 -7.86
N ASP A 161 27.22 19.59 -8.96
CA ASP A 161 28.64 19.93 -8.96
C ASP A 161 28.92 20.76 -10.22
N SER A 162 29.02 22.07 -10.03
CA SER A 162 29.85 23.01 -10.80
C SER A 162 29.99 24.30 -10.00
#